data_AF-A0A969T0L7-F1
#
_entry.id   AF-A0A969T0L7-F1
#
_cell.length_a   1.000
_cell.length_b   1.000
_cell.length_c   1.000
_cell.angle_alpha   90.00
_cell.angle_beta   90.00
_cell.angle_gamma   90.00
#
_symmetry.space_group_name_H-M   'P 1'
#
loop_
_entity.id
_entity.type
_entity.pdbx_description
1 polymer ?
#
loop_
_entity_poly.entity_id
_entity_poly.type
_entity_poly.pdbx_seq_one_letter_code
_entity_poly.pdbx_strand_id
1 'polypeptide(L)'
;MEISRHKLKNLNMIQMIIDDFESQVSNLLLSLEQRPQNLAIAYKEALEQAVYAFVLGKQKEEIIEYLSLSLQLGVAHFSSALELPEIFPIQFRGQTYSYSHERSTAFISPIDWSKIFHLAIVLRNGHAIKFLSGISTDALREANVKEDEVDYLYVDFLKGLFNKEVNIGELLIQVMDATDPERLPERRYDFILYIRVPELVLYRCFLSNKEAEFNQKLVEALELHKEFWTKTPEKSFDSDGLLSLPLLAVAALAFHNKIFRLTAQSDYLPMWLVKGEL
;
A
#
# COMPACT_ATOMS: atom_id res chain seq x y z
N MET A 1 18.55 -13.49 7.18
CA MET A 1 18.86 -12.51 8.25
C MET A 1 17.56 -12.08 8.90
N GLU A 2 17.52 -11.94 10.22
CA GLU A 2 16.30 -11.61 10.97
C GLU A 2 16.29 -10.12 11.34
N ILE A 3 15.22 -9.40 11.01
CA ILE A 3 15.03 -7.97 11.31
C ILE A 3 13.71 -7.80 12.05
N SER A 4 13.78 -7.69 13.37
CA SER A 4 12.60 -7.52 14.22
C SER A 4 12.07 -6.08 14.20
N ARG A 5 10.76 -5.94 14.36
CA ARG A 5 10.07 -4.64 14.47
C ARG A 5 10.60 -3.86 15.67
N HIS A 6 10.50 -2.54 15.59
CA HIS A 6 10.64 -1.69 16.77
C HIS A 6 9.54 -2.02 17.80
N LYS A 7 9.85 -1.87 19.09
CA LYS A 7 8.92 -2.19 20.17
C LYS A 7 7.81 -1.15 20.25
N LEU A 8 6.57 -1.62 20.26
CA LEU A 8 5.40 -0.80 20.54
C LEU A 8 5.15 -0.74 22.05
N LYS A 9 5.01 0.47 22.59
CA LYS A 9 4.90 0.70 24.03
C LYS A 9 3.48 0.52 24.58
N ASN A 10 2.44 0.59 23.75
CA ASN A 10 1.06 0.65 24.20
C ASN A 10 0.11 -0.30 23.44
N LEU A 11 0.31 -1.61 23.61
CA LEU A 11 -0.52 -2.63 22.96
C LEU A 11 -1.99 -2.57 23.42
N ASN A 12 -2.26 -2.13 24.64
CA ASN A 12 -3.64 -1.94 25.14
C ASN A 12 -4.37 -0.85 24.34
N MET A 13 -3.68 0.25 24.02
CA MET A 13 -4.26 1.30 23.16
C MET A 13 -4.54 0.78 21.75
N ILE A 14 -3.67 -0.06 21.18
CA ILE A 14 -3.91 -0.70 19.88
C ILE A 14 -5.16 -1.60 19.94
N GLN A 15 -5.31 -2.40 21.00
CA GLN A 15 -6.50 -3.23 21.18
C GLN A 15 -7.77 -2.37 21.32
N MET A 16 -7.71 -1.25 22.05
CA MET A 16 -8.84 -0.32 22.16
C MET A 16 -9.22 0.31 20.81
N ILE A 17 -8.26 0.62 19.95
CA ILE A 17 -8.53 1.17 18.60
C ILE A 17 -9.27 0.13 17.75
N ILE A 18 -8.83 -1.13 17.78
CA ILE A 18 -9.54 -2.23 17.09
C ILE A 18 -10.96 -2.36 17.64
N ASP A 19 -11.12 -2.42 18.97
CA ASP A 19 -12.44 -2.59 19.59
C ASP A 19 -13.40 -1.44 19.25
N ASP A 20 -12.88 -0.21 19.16
CA ASP A 20 -13.66 0.97 18.75
C ASP A 20 -14.10 0.87 17.29
N PHE A 21 -13.16 0.59 16.37
CA PHE A 21 -13.47 0.37 14.97
C PHE A 21 -14.52 -0.73 14.78
N GLU A 22 -14.35 -1.86 15.48
CA GLU A 22 -15.26 -3.01 15.45
C GLU A 22 -16.68 -2.66 15.88
N SER A 23 -16.82 -1.77 16.86
CA SER A 23 -18.13 -1.31 17.32
C SER A 23 -18.84 -0.38 16.33
N GLN A 24 -18.09 0.22 15.40
CA GLN A 24 -18.59 1.26 14.49
C GLN A 24 -18.60 0.86 13.02
N VAL A 25 -17.79 -0.13 12.60
CA VAL A 25 -17.55 -0.46 11.19
C VAL A 25 -18.83 -0.75 10.43
N SER A 26 -19.78 -1.51 10.99
CA SER A 26 -21.05 -1.76 10.30
C SER A 26 -21.86 -0.48 10.06
N ASN A 27 -21.86 0.46 11.02
CA ASN A 27 -22.54 1.75 10.83
C ASN A 27 -21.80 2.64 9.82
N LEU A 28 -20.47 2.63 9.85
CA LEU A 28 -19.63 3.31 8.86
C LEU A 28 -19.95 2.80 7.45
N LEU A 29 -19.95 1.49 7.25
CA LEU A 29 -20.21 0.84 5.95
C LEU A 29 -21.64 1.10 5.45
N LEU A 30 -22.66 1.04 6.33
CA LEU A 30 -24.04 1.40 5.97
C LEU A 30 -24.17 2.88 5.55
N SER A 31 -23.36 3.76 6.14
CA SER A 31 -23.42 5.19 5.83
C SER A 31 -22.90 5.54 4.43
N LEU A 32 -22.14 4.65 3.78
CA LEU A 32 -21.48 4.92 2.48
C LEU A 32 -22.48 5.12 1.33
N GLU A 33 -23.71 4.63 1.48
CA GLU A 33 -24.78 4.91 0.52
C GLU A 33 -25.21 6.38 0.55
N GLN A 34 -25.22 7.03 1.72
CA GLN A 34 -25.56 8.45 1.85
C GLN A 34 -24.35 9.38 1.99
N ARG A 35 -23.17 8.83 2.28
CA ARG A 35 -21.92 9.55 2.55
C ARG A 35 -20.72 8.87 1.87
N PRO A 36 -20.70 8.75 0.53
CA PRO A 36 -19.63 8.07 -0.18
C PRO A 36 -18.26 8.75 -0.06
N GLN A 37 -18.20 10.04 0.30
CA GLN A 37 -16.94 10.74 0.63
C GLN A 37 -16.16 10.08 1.79
N ASN A 38 -16.83 9.28 2.64
CA ASN A 38 -16.18 8.56 3.73
C ASN A 38 -15.39 7.32 3.27
N LEU A 39 -15.53 6.89 2.00
CA LEU A 39 -14.76 5.77 1.45
C LEU A 39 -13.24 5.98 1.63
N ALA A 40 -12.77 7.21 1.42
CA ALA A 40 -11.36 7.58 1.56
C ALA A 40 -10.81 7.37 2.98
N ILE A 41 -11.63 7.64 4.00
CA ILE A 41 -11.24 7.48 5.41
C ILE A 41 -11.38 6.02 5.83
N ALA A 42 -12.50 5.40 5.44
CA ALA A 42 -12.81 4.02 5.78
C ALA A 42 -11.74 3.04 5.27
N TYR A 43 -11.19 3.25 4.06
CA TYR A 43 -10.13 2.36 3.56
C TYR A 43 -8.85 2.46 4.40
N LYS A 44 -8.51 3.66 4.89
CA LYS A 44 -7.32 3.90 5.73
C LYS A 44 -7.49 3.28 7.10
N GLU A 45 -8.66 3.47 7.71
CA GLU A 45 -9.00 2.86 9.00
C GLU A 45 -8.98 1.33 8.92
N ALA A 46 -9.51 0.74 7.84
CA ALA A 46 -9.47 -0.71 7.61
C ALA A 46 -8.03 -1.22 7.41
N LEU A 47 -7.17 -0.48 6.71
CA LEU A 47 -5.75 -0.84 6.57
C LEU A 47 -5.04 -0.80 7.92
N GLU A 48 -5.28 0.26 8.69
CA GLU A 48 -4.73 0.41 10.03
C GLU A 48 -5.16 -0.76 10.93
N GLN A 49 -6.43 -1.16 10.89
CA GLN A 49 -6.92 -2.33 11.64
C GLN A 49 -6.23 -3.63 11.22
N ALA A 50 -5.99 -3.84 9.93
CA ALA A 50 -5.24 -5.01 9.46
C ALA A 50 -3.83 -5.06 10.07
N VAL A 51 -3.15 -3.92 10.09
CA VAL A 51 -1.80 -3.79 10.64
C VAL A 51 -1.79 -3.99 12.15
N TYR A 52 -2.75 -3.41 12.86
CA TYR A 52 -2.91 -3.57 14.30
C TYR A 52 -3.27 -5.00 14.70
N ALA A 53 -4.18 -5.65 13.97
CA ALA A 53 -4.50 -7.06 14.14
C ALA A 53 -3.24 -7.94 13.95
N PHE A 54 -2.44 -7.63 12.92
CA PHE A 54 -1.16 -8.31 12.68
C PHE A 54 -0.16 -8.10 13.83
N VAL A 55 -0.02 -6.87 14.32
CA VAL A 55 0.85 -6.52 15.45
C VAL A 55 0.46 -7.27 16.72
N LEU A 56 -0.84 -7.40 16.99
CA LEU A 56 -1.37 -8.09 18.16
C LEU A 56 -1.37 -9.63 18.02
N GLY A 57 -0.92 -10.16 16.88
CA GLY A 57 -0.89 -11.60 16.62
C GLY A 57 -2.28 -12.22 16.51
N LYS A 58 -3.25 -11.47 15.96
CA LYS A 58 -4.58 -11.99 15.60
C LYS A 58 -4.46 -13.07 14.52
N GLN A 59 -5.56 -13.79 14.30
CA GLN A 59 -5.62 -14.87 13.31
C GLN A 59 -5.40 -14.31 11.89
N LYS A 60 -4.81 -15.11 10.99
CA LYS A 60 -4.51 -14.67 9.63
C LYS A 60 -5.78 -14.26 8.89
N GLU A 61 -6.85 -15.02 9.09
CA GLU A 61 -8.16 -14.84 8.48
C GLU A 61 -8.74 -13.45 8.81
N GLU A 62 -8.61 -13.02 10.07
CA GLU A 62 -9.03 -11.68 10.53
C GLU A 62 -8.21 -10.58 9.87
N ILE A 63 -6.88 -10.75 9.79
CA ILE A 63 -5.98 -9.79 9.12
C ILE A 63 -6.32 -9.69 7.63
N ILE A 64 -6.54 -10.82 6.96
CA ILE A 64 -6.91 -10.90 5.54
C ILE A 64 -8.27 -10.24 5.29
N GLU A 65 -9.24 -10.42 6.20
CA GLU A 65 -10.55 -9.77 6.10
C GLU A 65 -10.41 -8.24 6.13
N TYR A 66 -9.59 -7.69 7.02
CA TYR A 66 -9.31 -6.25 7.07
C TYR A 66 -8.53 -5.72 5.86
N LEU A 67 -7.51 -6.45 5.39
CA LEU A 67 -6.79 -6.09 4.16
C LEU A 67 -7.74 -6.08 2.95
N SER A 68 -8.62 -7.07 2.88
CA SER A 68 -9.62 -7.20 1.82
C SER A 68 -10.65 -6.07 1.90
N LEU A 69 -11.11 -5.71 3.11
CA LEU A 69 -12.00 -4.57 3.32
C LEU A 69 -11.34 -3.27 2.86
N SER A 70 -10.08 -3.05 3.24
CA SER A 70 -9.31 -1.87 2.83
C SER A 70 -9.17 -1.76 1.31
N LEU A 71 -8.82 -2.87 0.64
CA LEU A 71 -8.75 -2.89 -0.83
C LEU A 71 -10.10 -2.55 -1.47
N GLN A 72 -11.19 -3.18 -1.00
CA GLN A 72 -12.53 -2.95 -1.54
C GLN A 72 -12.96 -1.48 -1.38
N LEU A 73 -12.77 -0.91 -0.19
CA LEU A 73 -13.09 0.49 0.10
C LEU A 73 -12.22 1.47 -0.72
N GLY A 74 -10.93 1.17 -0.86
CA GLY A 74 -10.01 2.00 -1.62
C GLY A 74 -10.33 2.02 -3.11
N VAL A 75 -10.68 0.87 -3.69
CA VAL A 75 -11.11 0.80 -5.08
C VAL A 75 -12.49 1.46 -5.27
N ALA A 76 -13.42 1.24 -4.35
CA ALA A 76 -14.71 1.92 -4.34
C ALA A 76 -14.56 3.44 -4.25
N HIS A 77 -13.60 3.95 -3.46
CA HIS A 77 -13.26 5.37 -3.37
C HIS A 77 -12.90 5.94 -4.74
N PHE A 78 -11.92 5.34 -5.44
CA PHE A 78 -11.54 5.81 -6.78
C PHE A 78 -12.65 5.67 -7.81
N SER A 79 -13.44 4.60 -7.74
CA SER A 79 -14.63 4.41 -8.58
C SER A 79 -15.65 5.53 -8.37
N SER A 80 -16.00 5.81 -7.11
CA SER A 80 -16.98 6.83 -6.73
C SER A 80 -16.51 8.24 -7.10
N ALA A 81 -15.30 8.60 -6.64
CA ALA A 81 -14.74 9.94 -6.76
C ALA A 81 -14.50 10.38 -8.22
N LEU A 82 -14.14 9.44 -9.09
CA LEU A 82 -13.91 9.67 -10.52
C LEU A 82 -15.14 9.34 -11.38
N GLU A 83 -16.27 8.97 -10.77
CA GLU A 83 -17.52 8.58 -11.45
C GLU A 83 -17.30 7.47 -12.51
N LEU A 84 -16.45 6.50 -12.19
CA LEU A 84 -16.15 5.38 -13.09
C LEU A 84 -17.31 4.38 -13.06
N PRO A 85 -17.64 3.74 -14.20
CA PRO A 85 -18.85 2.93 -14.35
C PRO A 85 -18.84 1.62 -13.55
N GLU A 86 -17.68 1.20 -13.05
CA GLU A 86 -17.49 -0.07 -12.38
C GLU A 86 -17.73 0.04 -10.87
N ILE A 87 -18.62 -0.81 -10.33
CA ILE A 87 -18.98 -0.81 -8.91
C ILE A 87 -18.30 -1.99 -8.22
N PHE A 88 -17.56 -1.71 -7.14
CA PHE A 88 -16.86 -2.73 -6.37
C PHE A 88 -17.67 -3.08 -5.13
N PRO A 89 -18.31 -4.26 -5.06
CA PRO A 89 -19.09 -4.62 -3.88
C PRO A 89 -18.20 -4.63 -2.64
N ILE A 90 -18.70 -4.07 -1.53
CA ILE A 90 -18.00 -4.10 -0.25
C ILE A 90 -18.56 -5.26 0.55
N GLN A 91 -17.73 -6.27 0.80
CA GLN A 91 -18.07 -7.44 1.61
C GLN A 91 -17.26 -7.43 2.91
N PHE A 92 -17.97 -7.59 4.01
CA PHE A 92 -17.38 -7.67 5.34
C PHE A 92 -18.27 -8.50 6.25
N ARG A 93 -17.71 -9.51 6.95
CA ARG A 93 -18.44 -10.36 7.89
C ARG A 93 -19.69 -11.02 7.32
N GLY A 94 -19.59 -11.48 6.07
CA GLY A 94 -20.69 -12.14 5.36
C GLY A 94 -21.83 -11.21 4.95
N GLN A 95 -21.68 -9.89 5.12
CA GLN A 95 -22.63 -8.89 4.64
C GLN A 95 -22.06 -8.15 3.43
N THR A 96 -22.95 -7.74 2.53
CA THR A 96 -22.63 -6.89 1.39
C THR A 96 -23.18 -5.49 1.64
N TYR A 97 -22.33 -4.49 1.47
CA TYR A 97 -22.64 -3.08 1.64
C TYR A 97 -22.58 -2.37 0.29
N SER A 98 -23.56 -1.50 0.05
CA SER A 98 -23.61 -0.62 -1.12
C SER A 98 -23.00 0.73 -0.81
N TYR A 99 -22.61 1.46 -1.85
CA TYR A 99 -22.16 2.85 -1.76
C TYR A 99 -22.68 3.62 -2.96
N SER A 100 -22.80 4.94 -2.84
CA SER A 100 -23.19 5.82 -3.94
C SER A 100 -21.97 6.38 -4.67
N HIS A 101 -22.17 6.83 -5.91
CA HIS A 101 -21.16 7.61 -6.64
C HIS A 101 -21.36 9.10 -6.35
N GLU A 102 -20.29 9.76 -5.91
CA GLU A 102 -20.25 11.20 -5.77
C GLU A 102 -18.88 11.69 -6.23
N ARG A 103 -18.86 12.54 -7.26
CA ARG A 103 -17.61 13.14 -7.75
C ARG A 103 -16.90 13.85 -6.60
N SER A 104 -15.64 13.52 -6.42
CA SER A 104 -14.79 14.15 -5.42
C SER A 104 -13.36 14.24 -5.94
N THR A 105 -12.73 15.39 -5.75
CA THR A 105 -11.29 15.53 -5.95
C THR A 105 -10.53 15.47 -4.61
N ALA A 106 -11.23 15.29 -3.49
CA ALA A 106 -10.64 15.11 -2.18
C ALA A 106 -10.11 13.68 -2.03
N PHE A 107 -8.90 13.55 -1.46
CA PHE A 107 -8.23 12.26 -1.22
C PHE A 107 -7.99 11.40 -2.48
N ILE A 108 -7.96 12.04 -3.65
CA ILE A 108 -7.46 11.43 -4.89
C ILE A 108 -6.01 11.89 -5.03
N SER A 109 -5.07 11.00 -4.73
CA SER A 109 -3.64 11.28 -4.81
C SER A 109 -2.88 10.08 -5.36
N PRO A 110 -1.69 10.28 -5.97
CA PRO A 110 -0.82 9.17 -6.37
C PRO A 110 -0.32 8.34 -5.18
N ILE A 111 -0.26 8.92 -3.97
CA ILE A 111 0.13 8.19 -2.75
C ILE A 111 -0.98 7.20 -2.34
N ASP A 112 -2.23 7.67 -2.24
CA ASP A 112 -3.38 6.82 -1.91
C ASP A 112 -3.57 5.72 -2.97
N TRP A 113 -3.47 6.08 -4.26
CA TRP A 113 -3.52 5.13 -5.37
C TRP A 113 -2.45 4.04 -5.23
N SER A 114 -1.21 4.42 -4.92
CA SER A 114 -0.09 3.48 -4.80
C SER A 114 -0.29 2.50 -3.64
N LYS A 115 -0.79 2.97 -2.50
CA LYS A 115 -1.10 2.09 -1.36
C LYS A 115 -2.15 1.04 -1.73
N ILE A 116 -3.24 1.44 -2.37
CA ILE A 116 -4.31 0.52 -2.77
C ILE A 116 -3.80 -0.43 -3.87
N PHE A 117 -2.93 0.05 -4.76
CA PHE A 117 -2.28 -0.78 -5.76
C PHE A 117 -1.36 -1.84 -5.14
N HIS A 118 -0.57 -1.48 -4.13
CA HIS A 118 0.22 -2.45 -3.36
C HIS A 118 -0.66 -3.48 -2.66
N LEU A 119 -1.78 -3.06 -2.05
CA LEU A 119 -2.76 -4.00 -1.49
C LEU A 119 -3.29 -4.97 -2.55
N ALA A 120 -3.62 -4.46 -3.74
CA ALA A 120 -4.09 -5.29 -4.84
C ALA A 120 -3.04 -6.34 -5.26
N ILE A 121 -1.76 -5.96 -5.29
CA ILE A 121 -0.64 -6.89 -5.52
C ILE A 121 -0.56 -7.92 -4.38
N VAL A 122 -0.53 -7.47 -3.12
CA VAL A 122 -0.37 -8.32 -1.93
C VAL A 122 -1.51 -9.33 -1.79
N LEU A 123 -2.74 -8.93 -2.11
CA LEU A 123 -3.92 -9.79 -2.11
C LEU A 123 -4.13 -10.58 -3.41
N ARG A 124 -3.21 -10.45 -4.39
CA ARG A 124 -3.29 -11.09 -5.71
C ARG A 124 -4.61 -10.78 -6.44
N ASN A 125 -5.17 -9.60 -6.19
CA ASN A 125 -6.44 -9.18 -6.75
C ASN A 125 -6.24 -8.59 -8.15
N GLY A 126 -6.20 -9.46 -9.16
CA GLY A 126 -6.01 -9.06 -10.56
C GLY A 126 -7.09 -8.12 -11.09
N HIS A 127 -8.31 -8.18 -10.54
CA HIS A 127 -9.39 -7.29 -10.92
C HIS A 127 -9.11 -5.84 -10.50
N ALA A 128 -8.76 -5.64 -9.23
CA ALA A 128 -8.37 -4.34 -8.70
C ALA A 128 -7.10 -3.79 -9.39
N ILE A 129 -6.10 -4.64 -9.65
CA ILE A 129 -4.90 -4.24 -10.41
C ILE A 129 -5.29 -3.69 -11.78
N LYS A 130 -6.16 -4.39 -12.51
CA LYS A 130 -6.62 -3.97 -13.84
C LYS A 130 -7.40 -2.66 -13.78
N PHE A 131 -8.33 -2.54 -12.84
CA PHE A 131 -9.15 -1.34 -12.65
C PHE A 131 -8.29 -0.12 -12.34
N LEU A 132 -7.42 -0.21 -11.32
CA LEU A 132 -6.54 0.88 -10.91
C LEU A 132 -5.57 1.28 -12.03
N SER A 133 -5.08 0.31 -12.80
CA SER A 133 -4.23 0.58 -13.97
C SER A 133 -4.95 1.33 -15.09
N GLY A 134 -6.29 1.25 -15.14
CA GLY A 134 -7.11 2.00 -16.09
C GLY A 134 -7.30 3.48 -15.72
N ILE A 135 -7.04 3.87 -14.48
CA ILE A 135 -7.11 5.27 -14.05
C ILE A 135 -5.93 6.03 -14.67
N SER A 136 -6.21 7.09 -15.42
CA SER A 136 -5.15 7.91 -16.01
C SER A 136 -4.38 8.64 -14.92
N THR A 137 -3.07 8.79 -15.12
CA THR A 137 -2.22 9.54 -14.19
C THR A 137 -2.59 11.02 -14.20
N ASP A 138 -3.10 11.53 -15.34
CA ASP A 138 -3.65 12.89 -15.45
C ASP A 138 -4.88 13.10 -14.54
N ALA A 139 -5.77 12.11 -14.39
CA ALA A 139 -6.89 12.22 -13.45
C ALA A 139 -6.41 12.42 -12.00
N LEU A 140 -5.27 11.81 -11.63
CA LEU A 140 -4.64 12.04 -10.33
C LEU A 140 -4.01 13.44 -10.25
N ARG A 141 -3.39 13.91 -11.35
CA ARG A 141 -2.81 15.26 -11.42
C ARG A 141 -3.86 16.36 -11.34
N GLU A 142 -5.08 16.11 -11.83
CA GLU A 142 -6.19 17.06 -11.81
C GLU A 142 -6.83 17.20 -10.42
N ALA A 143 -6.59 16.24 -9.51
CA ALA A 143 -7.14 16.26 -8.15
C ALA A 143 -6.69 17.48 -7.33
N ASN A 144 -7.43 17.81 -6.27
CA ASN A 144 -7.15 19.02 -5.48
C ASN A 144 -5.84 18.91 -4.69
N VAL A 145 -5.48 17.70 -4.25
CA VAL A 145 -4.23 17.44 -3.54
C VAL A 145 -3.12 17.27 -4.58
N LYS A 146 -2.17 18.20 -4.60
CA LYS A 146 -1.01 18.14 -5.51
C LYS A 146 0.16 17.48 -4.81
N GLU A 147 0.61 16.35 -5.35
CA GLU A 147 1.84 15.69 -4.93
C GLU A 147 3.03 16.09 -5.81
N ASP A 148 4.22 15.65 -5.41
CA ASP A 148 5.46 15.93 -6.15
C ASP A 148 5.59 15.01 -7.38
N GLU A 149 6.31 15.45 -8.42
CA GLU A 149 6.39 14.77 -9.72
C GLU A 149 6.79 13.29 -9.61
N VAL A 150 7.68 12.97 -8.65
CA VAL A 150 8.14 11.62 -8.36
C VAL A 150 7.00 10.64 -8.05
N ASP A 151 5.90 11.11 -7.45
CA ASP A 151 4.78 10.24 -7.08
C ASP A 151 3.93 9.84 -8.29
N TYR A 152 3.76 10.74 -9.26
CA TYR A 152 3.05 10.44 -10.51
C TYR A 152 3.87 9.52 -11.42
N LEU A 153 5.18 9.78 -11.54
CA LEU A 153 6.09 8.90 -12.28
C LEU A 153 6.15 7.50 -11.64
N TYR A 154 6.04 7.43 -10.32
CA TYR A 154 5.95 6.18 -9.61
C TYR A 154 4.64 5.42 -9.89
N VAL A 155 3.50 6.12 -9.99
CA VAL A 155 2.24 5.51 -10.45
C VAL A 155 2.41 4.92 -11.85
N ASP A 156 2.99 5.66 -12.79
CA ASP A 156 3.23 5.18 -14.15
C ASP A 156 4.13 3.94 -14.17
N PHE A 157 5.20 3.95 -13.37
CA PHE A 157 6.07 2.80 -13.17
C PHE A 157 5.30 1.57 -12.65
N LEU A 158 4.50 1.73 -11.59
CA LEU A 158 3.71 0.62 -11.02
C LEU A 158 2.69 0.06 -12.02
N LYS A 159 2.01 0.91 -12.78
CA LYS A 159 1.10 0.49 -13.87
C LYS A 159 1.86 -0.28 -14.95
N GLY A 160 3.05 0.19 -15.29
CA GLY A 160 3.92 -0.44 -16.29
C GLY A 160 4.34 -1.87 -15.94
N LEU A 161 4.38 -2.24 -14.66
CA LEU A 161 4.65 -3.65 -14.25
C LEU A 161 3.64 -4.64 -14.82
N PHE A 162 2.43 -4.18 -15.14
CA PHE A 162 1.31 -4.99 -15.63
C PHE A 162 0.93 -4.67 -17.09
N ASN A 163 1.68 -3.80 -17.76
CA ASN A 163 1.45 -3.44 -19.15
C ASN A 163 2.65 -3.87 -20.01
N LYS A 164 2.44 -4.85 -20.90
CA LYS A 164 3.51 -5.39 -21.76
C LYS A 164 3.91 -4.47 -22.91
N GLU A 165 3.08 -3.47 -23.22
CA GLU A 165 3.30 -2.57 -24.36
C GLU A 165 4.24 -1.39 -24.00
N VAL A 166 4.54 -1.18 -22.72
CA VAL A 166 5.42 -0.09 -22.27
C VAL A 166 6.83 -0.57 -21.96
N ASN A 167 7.81 0.31 -22.14
CA ASN A 167 9.17 0.05 -21.69
C ASN A 167 9.27 0.29 -20.17
N ILE A 168 9.05 -0.77 -19.38
CA ILE A 168 9.13 -0.70 -17.92
C ILE A 168 10.52 -0.29 -17.41
N GLY A 169 11.59 -0.56 -18.17
CA GLY A 169 12.94 -0.13 -17.83
C GLY A 169 13.10 1.39 -17.90
N GLU A 170 12.54 2.02 -18.94
CA GLU A 170 12.53 3.49 -19.07
C GLU A 170 11.68 4.14 -17.97
N LEU A 171 10.52 3.58 -17.64
CA LEU A 171 9.68 4.09 -16.54
C LEU A 171 10.41 4.01 -15.19
N LEU A 172 11.15 2.92 -14.93
CA LEU A 172 11.97 2.79 -13.73
C LEU A 172 13.09 3.86 -13.69
N ILE A 173 13.77 4.10 -14.81
CA ILE A 173 14.81 5.14 -14.89
C ILE A 173 14.20 6.51 -14.60
N GLN A 174 13.05 6.83 -15.21
CA GLN A 174 12.39 8.13 -15.01
C GLN A 174 12.03 8.38 -13.54
N VAL A 175 11.43 7.41 -12.85
CA VAL A 175 11.09 7.59 -11.43
C VAL A 175 12.34 7.63 -10.54
N MET A 176 13.40 6.86 -10.87
CA MET A 176 14.67 6.93 -10.15
C MET A 176 15.34 8.30 -10.32
N ASP A 177 15.37 8.86 -11.53
CA ASP A 177 15.91 10.20 -11.80
C ASP A 177 15.10 11.31 -11.11
N ALA A 178 13.81 11.08 -10.84
CA ALA A 178 12.97 12.00 -10.08
C ALA A 178 13.19 11.91 -8.56
N THR A 179 13.96 10.93 -8.08
CA THR A 179 14.36 10.82 -6.67
C THR A 179 15.58 11.68 -6.30
N ASP A 180 16.17 12.36 -7.27
CA ASP A 180 17.30 13.29 -7.06
C ASP A 180 16.91 14.40 -6.06
N PRO A 181 17.66 14.57 -4.95
CA PRO A 181 17.42 15.64 -3.98
C PRO A 181 17.34 17.05 -4.59
N GLU A 182 18.06 17.33 -5.68
CA GLU A 182 18.01 18.64 -6.35
C GLU A 182 16.64 18.93 -7.01
N ARG A 183 15.83 17.89 -7.24
CA ARG A 183 14.51 17.96 -7.86
C ARG A 183 13.36 17.85 -6.85
N LEU A 184 13.68 17.72 -5.57
CA LEU A 184 12.72 17.45 -4.50
C LEU A 184 12.73 18.57 -3.47
N PRO A 185 11.57 18.89 -2.86
CA PRO A 185 11.55 19.76 -1.70
C PRO A 185 12.16 19.02 -0.49
N GLU A 186 12.89 19.74 0.37
CA GLU A 186 13.62 19.16 1.52
C GLU A 186 12.75 18.26 2.41
N ARG A 187 11.46 18.61 2.58
CA ARG A 187 10.48 17.81 3.34
C ARG A 187 10.37 16.36 2.87
N ARG A 188 10.78 16.05 1.63
CA ARG A 188 10.71 14.72 1.01
C ARG A 188 11.98 13.91 1.15
N TYR A 189 13.12 14.52 1.46
CA TYR A 189 14.43 13.87 1.38
C TYR A 189 14.49 12.58 2.20
N ASP A 190 14.04 12.65 3.45
CA ASP A 190 14.04 11.48 4.34
C ASP A 190 13.15 10.35 3.83
N PHE A 191 11.94 10.66 3.36
CA PHE A 191 11.05 9.61 2.86
C PHE A 191 11.61 8.98 1.58
N ILE A 192 12.12 9.80 0.65
CA ILE A 192 12.66 9.32 -0.60
C ILE A 192 13.91 8.46 -0.37
N LEU A 193 14.84 8.92 0.48
CA LEU A 193 16.08 8.21 0.74
C LEU A 193 15.88 6.89 1.50
N TYR A 194 15.00 6.87 2.50
CA TYR A 194 14.85 5.70 3.37
C TYR A 194 13.75 4.73 2.94
N ILE A 195 12.75 5.19 2.19
CA ILE A 195 11.59 4.37 1.80
C ILE A 195 11.55 4.15 0.29
N ARG A 196 11.47 5.21 -0.51
CA ARG A 196 11.20 5.07 -1.95
C ARG A 196 12.40 4.56 -2.76
N VAL A 197 13.61 5.07 -2.51
CA VAL A 197 14.82 4.61 -3.24
C VAL A 197 15.12 3.13 -2.96
N PRO A 198 15.12 2.64 -1.70
CA PRO A 198 15.34 1.22 -1.42
C PRO A 198 14.29 0.32 -2.09
N GLU A 199 13.03 0.76 -2.14
CA GLU A 199 11.96 0.08 -2.87
C GLU A 199 12.24 0.01 -4.38
N LEU A 200 12.59 1.12 -5.02
CA LEU A 200 12.90 1.16 -6.46
C LEU A 200 14.12 0.31 -6.82
N VAL A 201 15.11 0.22 -5.92
CA VAL A 201 16.27 -0.67 -6.06
C VAL A 201 15.85 -2.15 -6.05
N LEU A 202 14.86 -2.53 -5.23
CA LEU A 202 14.30 -3.88 -5.26
C LEU A 202 13.59 -4.18 -6.57
N TYR A 203 12.79 -3.24 -7.08
CA TYR A 203 12.18 -3.38 -8.40
C TYR A 203 13.23 -3.52 -9.51
N ARG A 204 14.33 -2.75 -9.46
CA ARG A 204 15.45 -2.91 -10.39
C ARG A 204 16.02 -4.32 -10.37
N CYS A 205 16.26 -4.86 -9.16
CA CYS A 205 16.76 -6.23 -8.99
C CYS A 205 15.76 -7.28 -9.52
N PHE A 206 14.47 -7.08 -9.24
CA PHE A 206 13.38 -7.92 -9.74
C PHE A 206 13.31 -7.94 -11.27
N LEU A 207 13.31 -6.77 -11.92
CA LEU A 207 13.25 -6.66 -13.38
C LEU A 207 14.51 -7.23 -14.05
N SER A 208 15.66 -7.08 -13.40
CA SER A 208 16.96 -7.59 -13.88
C SER A 208 17.24 -9.06 -13.53
N ASN A 209 16.29 -9.74 -12.89
CA ASN A 209 16.42 -11.13 -12.44
C ASN A 209 17.65 -11.38 -11.54
N LYS A 210 17.98 -10.45 -10.64
CA LYS A 210 19.15 -10.51 -9.75
C LYS A 210 18.76 -10.95 -8.33
N GLU A 211 18.49 -12.24 -8.14
CA GLU A 211 18.01 -12.79 -6.85
C GLU A 211 18.97 -12.54 -5.67
N ALA A 212 20.28 -12.75 -5.85
CA ALA A 212 21.25 -12.57 -4.78
C ALA A 212 21.32 -11.09 -4.32
N GLU A 213 21.34 -10.17 -5.28
CA GLU A 213 21.32 -8.73 -5.00
C GLU A 213 19.99 -8.30 -4.39
N PHE A 214 18.86 -8.84 -4.88
CA PHE A 214 17.54 -8.59 -4.31
C PHE A 214 17.51 -8.93 -2.81
N ASN A 215 18.04 -10.10 -2.42
CA ASN A 215 18.09 -10.50 -1.03
C ASN A 215 18.94 -9.56 -0.17
N GLN A 216 20.10 -9.14 -0.68
CA GLN A 216 20.94 -8.15 0.01
C GLN A 216 20.20 -6.82 0.16
N LYS A 217 19.60 -6.31 -0.91
CA LYS A 217 18.89 -5.02 -0.90
C LYS A 217 17.59 -5.06 -0.11
N LEU A 218 16.96 -6.21 0.02
CA LEU A 218 15.76 -6.37 0.85
C LEU A 218 16.11 -6.21 2.33
N VAL A 219 17.24 -6.76 2.74
CA VAL A 219 17.79 -6.55 4.08
C VAL A 219 18.05 -5.07 4.33
N GLU A 220 18.79 -4.39 3.44
CA GLU A 220 19.09 -2.96 3.57
C GLU A 220 17.80 -2.11 3.61
N ALA A 221 16.82 -2.42 2.76
CA ALA A 221 15.54 -1.71 2.73
C ALA A 221 14.73 -1.88 4.03
N LEU A 222 14.76 -3.06 4.64
CA LEU A 222 14.08 -3.31 5.92
C LEU A 222 14.74 -2.58 7.09
N GLU A 223 16.07 -2.45 7.07
CA GLU A 223 16.81 -1.66 8.06
C GLU A 223 16.50 -0.16 7.92
N LEU A 224 16.52 0.37 6.69
CA LEU A 224 16.16 1.76 6.42
C LEU A 224 14.69 2.07 6.73
N HIS A 225 13.78 1.13 6.46
CA HIS A 225 12.38 1.23 6.88
C HIS A 225 12.29 1.37 8.39
N LYS A 226 12.94 0.48 9.14
CA LYS A 226 12.98 0.56 10.60
C LYS A 226 13.56 1.88 11.09
N GLU A 227 14.65 2.35 10.50
CA GLU A 227 15.28 3.61 10.88
C GLU A 227 14.32 4.79 10.66
N PHE A 228 13.72 4.92 9.48
CA PHE A 228 12.79 6.01 9.17
C PHE A 228 11.61 6.09 10.13
N TRP A 229 10.97 4.94 10.40
CA TRP A 229 9.79 4.88 11.24
C TRP A 229 10.10 4.97 12.74
N THR A 230 11.37 4.90 13.13
CA THR A 230 11.80 5.11 14.53
C THR A 230 12.45 6.46 14.78
N LYS A 231 12.56 7.33 13.76
CA LYS A 231 13.13 8.68 13.90
C LYS A 231 12.40 9.54 14.93
N THR A 232 11.09 9.39 15.08
CA THR A 232 10.29 10.10 16.11
C THR A 232 9.28 9.17 16.77
N PRO A 233 8.83 9.48 18.00
CA PRO A 233 7.79 8.70 18.68
C PRO A 233 6.49 8.59 17.87
N GLU A 234 6.09 9.66 17.17
CA GLU A 234 4.86 9.70 16.37
C GLU A 234 4.94 8.71 15.21
N LYS A 235 6.07 8.70 14.48
CA LYS A 235 6.30 7.76 13.39
C LYS A 235 6.33 6.31 13.86
N SER A 236 6.77 6.05 15.09
CA SER A 236 6.85 4.69 15.63
C SER A 236 5.48 4.08 15.94
N PHE A 237 4.40 4.86 15.88
CA PHE A 237 3.04 4.37 16.02
C PHE A 237 2.29 4.34 14.69
N ASP A 238 2.87 4.87 13.61
CA ASP A 238 2.24 4.89 12.29
C ASP A 238 2.15 3.47 11.72
N SER A 239 0.96 3.09 11.25
CA SER A 239 0.69 1.76 10.70
C SER A 239 1.55 1.43 9.47
N ASP A 240 1.88 2.42 8.62
CA ASP A 240 2.82 2.24 7.50
C ASP A 240 4.21 1.82 8.01
N GLY A 241 4.54 2.20 9.25
CA GLY A 241 5.77 1.84 9.92
C GLY A 241 5.79 0.46 10.54
N LEU A 242 4.64 -0.19 10.74
CA LEU A 242 4.54 -1.50 11.41
C LEU A 242 4.49 -2.68 10.44
N LEU A 243 4.01 -2.42 9.22
CA LEU A 243 3.93 -3.36 8.10
C LEU A 243 4.33 -2.64 6.81
N SER A 244 5.39 -3.09 6.14
CA SER A 244 5.88 -2.41 4.93
C SER A 244 5.15 -2.93 3.69
N LEU A 245 4.01 -2.31 3.37
CA LEU A 245 3.21 -2.66 2.21
C LEU A 245 3.97 -2.55 0.86
N PRO A 246 4.81 -1.52 0.61
CA PRO A 246 5.60 -1.42 -0.61
C PRO A 246 6.61 -2.57 -0.76
N LEU A 247 7.30 -2.92 0.34
CA LEU A 247 8.24 -4.06 0.34
C LEU A 247 7.51 -5.39 0.17
N LEU A 248 6.33 -5.56 0.78
CA LEU A 248 5.48 -6.73 0.57
C LEU A 248 5.10 -6.90 -0.90
N ALA A 249 4.72 -5.82 -1.59
CA ALA A 249 4.31 -5.88 -2.99
C ALA A 249 5.45 -6.36 -3.90
N VAL A 250 6.64 -5.77 -3.81
CA VAL A 250 7.79 -6.19 -4.63
C VAL A 250 8.31 -7.58 -4.25
N ALA A 251 8.29 -7.94 -2.97
CA ALA A 251 8.67 -9.29 -2.50
C ALA A 251 7.69 -10.36 -3.01
N ALA A 252 6.38 -10.08 -2.99
CA ALA A 252 5.36 -10.95 -3.54
C ALA A 252 5.56 -11.19 -5.05
N LEU A 253 5.81 -10.13 -5.82
CA LEU A 253 6.12 -10.25 -7.25
C LEU A 253 7.40 -11.06 -7.48
N ALA A 254 8.47 -10.80 -6.74
CA ALA A 254 9.71 -11.56 -6.83
C ALA A 254 9.50 -13.06 -6.52
N PHE A 255 8.72 -13.37 -5.48
CA PHE A 255 8.41 -14.74 -5.10
C PHE A 255 7.59 -15.46 -6.18
N HIS A 256 6.51 -14.87 -6.67
CA HIS A 256 5.60 -15.57 -7.60
C HIS A 256 6.01 -15.49 -9.07
N ASN A 257 6.54 -14.36 -9.53
CA ASN A 257 6.84 -14.14 -10.94
C ASN A 257 8.28 -14.50 -11.32
N LYS A 258 9.21 -14.50 -10.35
CA LYS A 258 10.63 -14.85 -10.57
C LYS A 258 11.10 -16.05 -9.77
N ILE A 259 10.27 -16.60 -8.88
CA ILE A 259 10.60 -17.77 -8.05
C ILE A 259 11.84 -17.50 -7.16
N PHE A 260 12.02 -16.26 -6.72
CA PHE A 260 13.13 -15.91 -5.83
C PHE A 260 12.96 -16.57 -4.47
N ARG A 261 14.05 -17.10 -3.93
CA ARG A 261 14.13 -17.62 -2.55
C ARG A 261 14.50 -16.47 -1.63
N LEU A 262 13.51 -15.91 -0.95
CA LEU A 262 13.73 -14.83 0.00
C LEU A 262 14.34 -15.37 1.30
N THR A 263 15.43 -14.75 1.73
CA THR A 263 16.24 -15.17 2.90
C THR A 263 16.09 -14.24 4.10
N ALA A 264 15.49 -13.07 3.91
CA ALA A 264 15.16 -12.14 4.97
C ALA A 264 13.92 -12.63 5.74
N GLN A 265 13.98 -12.57 7.06
CA GLN A 265 12.83 -12.74 7.94
C GLN A 265 12.62 -11.42 8.68
N SER A 266 11.41 -10.89 8.65
CA SER A 266 11.13 -9.61 9.27
C SER A 266 9.68 -9.47 9.67
N ASP A 267 9.47 -8.87 10.84
CA ASP A 267 8.15 -8.51 11.35
C ASP A 267 7.47 -7.41 10.53
N TYR A 268 8.22 -6.70 9.67
CA TYR A 268 7.67 -5.72 8.71
C TYR A 268 7.22 -6.37 7.39
N LEU A 269 7.66 -7.60 7.12
CA LEU A 269 7.46 -8.34 5.87
C LEU A 269 7.03 -9.78 6.18
N PRO A 270 5.83 -10.00 6.71
CA PRO A 270 5.34 -11.33 7.04
C PRO A 270 5.33 -12.25 5.82
N MET A 271 6.10 -13.33 5.89
CA MET A 271 6.33 -14.22 4.75
C MET A 271 5.06 -14.91 4.25
N TRP A 272 4.04 -15.08 5.10
CA TRP A 272 2.77 -15.68 4.68
C TRP A 272 2.00 -14.77 3.70
N LEU A 273 2.08 -13.44 3.84
CA LEU A 273 1.55 -12.50 2.84
C LEU A 273 2.37 -12.49 1.56
N VAL A 274 3.70 -12.58 1.67
CA VAL A 274 4.59 -12.69 0.50
C VAL A 274 4.27 -13.93 -0.33
N LYS A 275 4.00 -15.06 0.34
CA LYS A 275 3.63 -16.33 -0.31
C LYS A 275 2.19 -16.38 -0.81
N GLY A 276 1.35 -15.43 -0.41
CA GLY A 276 -0.09 -15.43 -0.74
C GLY A 276 -0.86 -16.54 -0.05
N GLU A 277 -0.54 -16.84 1.23
CA GLU A 277 -1.35 -17.70 2.10
C GLU A 277 -2.62 -16.92 2.55
N LEU A 278 -3.53 -16.70 1.59
CA LEU A 278 -4.78 -15.92 1.72
C LEU A 278 -6.02 -16.80 1.89
#